data_AF-A0A6C0IWC2-F1
#
_entry.id   AF-A0A6C0IWC2-F1
#
_cell.length_a   1.000
_cell.length_b   1.000
_cell.length_c   1.000
_cell.angle_alpha   90.00
_cell.angle_beta   90.00
_cell.angle_gamma   90.00
#
_symmetry.space_group_name_H-M   'P 1'
#
loop_
_entity.id
_entity.type
_entity.pdbx_description
1 polymer ?
#
loop_
_entity_poly.entity_id
_entity_poly.type
_entity_poly.pdbx_seq_one_letter_code
_entity_poly.pdbx_strand_id
1 'polypeptide(L)'
;MLEMFDVTELVKRVIKYLIEGLMVAIAAFAIPKRSLNLEEIALLALTAAATFAILDTYIPSMGVSARSGAGFGIGAKLVGWP
;
A
#
# COMPACT_ATOMS: atom_id res chain seq x y z
N MET A 1 10.19 17.66 22.16
CA MET A 1 9.00 16.85 21.84
C MET A 1 8.09 17.65 20.91
N LEU A 2 8.60 17.95 19.72
CA LEU A 2 7.86 18.40 18.55
C LEU A 2 8.68 17.81 17.40
N GLU A 3 8.19 16.74 16.80
CA GLU A 3 8.83 16.15 15.62
C GLU A 3 8.80 17.21 14.52
N MET A 4 9.97 17.79 14.30
CA MET A 4 10.24 18.75 13.25
C MET A 4 9.99 18.04 11.93
N PHE A 5 9.04 18.53 11.13
CA PHE A 5 8.74 18.06 9.77
C PHE A 5 10.02 17.68 9.04
N ASP A 6 10.31 16.37 8.94
CA ASP A 6 11.46 15.91 8.17
C ASP A 6 11.04 15.90 6.70
N VAL A 7 11.25 17.06 6.05
CA VAL A 7 10.99 17.26 4.62
C VAL A 7 11.66 16.14 3.80
N THR A 8 12.79 15.60 4.27
CA THR A 8 13.49 14.46 3.66
C THR A 8 12.62 13.20 3.69
N GLU A 9 11.96 12.92 4.81
CA GLU A 9 11.06 11.78 4.93
C GLU A 9 9.80 11.97 4.07
N LEU A 10 9.24 13.18 4.07
CA LEU A 10 8.09 13.50 3.22
C LEU A 10 8.42 13.30 1.74
N VAL A 11 9.57 13.81 1.28
CA VAL A 11 10.02 13.66 -0.11
C VAL A 11 10.24 12.18 -0.45
N LYS A 12 10.85 11.39 0.46
CA LYS A 12 11.00 9.94 0.27
C LYS A 12 9.64 9.24 0.11
N ARG A 13 8.65 9.58 0.94
CA ARG A 13 7.28 9.03 0.86
C ARG A 13 6.61 9.42 -0.46
N VAL A 14 6.71 10.69 -0.88
CA VAL A 14 6.16 11.16 -2.16
C VAL A 14 6.77 10.41 -3.34
N ILE A 15 8.11 10.28 -3.38
CA ILE A 15 8.79 9.53 -4.44
C ILE A 15 8.35 8.06 -4.46
N LYS A 16 8.24 7.43 -3.28
CA LYS A 16 7.77 6.05 -3.14
C LYS A 16 6.39 5.85 -3.77
N TYR A 17 5.41 6.66 -3.38
CA TYR A 17 4.03 6.52 -3.87
C TYR A 17 3.89 6.86 -5.36
N LEU A 18 4.72 7.77 -5.89
CA LEU A 18 4.79 8.04 -7.32
C LEU A 18 5.31 6.82 -8.11
N ILE A 19 6.34 6.13 -7.60
CA ILE A 19 6.87 4.92 -8.22
C ILE A 19 5.82 3.80 -8.19
N GLU A 20 5.11 3.63 -7.07
CA GLU A 20 4.03 2.63 -6.95
C GLU A 20 2.87 2.91 -7.92
N GLY A 21 2.43 4.17 -8.01
CA GLY A 21 1.42 4.58 -9.00
C GLY A 21 1.87 4.35 -10.44
N LEU A 22 3.16 4.58 -10.74
CA LEU A 22 3.73 4.34 -12.06
C LEU A 22 3.78 2.85 -12.41
N MET A 23 4.05 1.97 -11.45
CA MET A 23 3.96 0.52 -11.64
C MET A 23 2.53 0.08 -12.00
N VAL A 24 1.52 0.69 -11.37
CA VAL A 24 0.10 0.44 -11.72
C VAL A 24 -0.23 0.97 -13.11
N ALA A 25 0.30 2.13 -13.50
CA ALA A 25 0.14 2.69 -14.84
C ALA A 25 0.69 1.73 -15.91
N ILE A 26 1.88 1.15 -15.68
CA ILE A 26 2.49 0.16 -16.57
C ILE A 26 1.61 -1.09 -16.68
N ALA A 27 1.08 -1.59 -15.56
CA ALA A 27 0.17 -2.73 -15.56
C ALA A 27 -1.13 -2.43 -16.34
N ALA A 28 -1.72 -1.25 -16.12
CA ALA A 28 -2.90 -0.79 -16.84
C ALA A 28 -2.63 -0.59 -18.35
N PHE A 29 -1.39 -0.29 -18.74
CA PHE A 29 -1.01 -0.21 -20.14
C PHE A 29 -0.76 -1.59 -20.78
N ALA A 30 -0.10 -2.50 -20.05
CA ALA A 30 0.41 -3.77 -20.61
C ALA A 30 -0.59 -4.94 -20.58
N ILE A 31 -1.53 -4.96 -19.64
CA ILE A 31 -2.44 -6.10 -19.43
C ILE A 31 -3.69 -6.08 -20.32
N PRO A 32 -4.39 -4.95 -20.55
CA PRO A 32 -5.70 -5.00 -21.16
C PRO A 32 -5.62 -5.26 -22.67
N LYS A 33 -6.53 -6.13 -23.15
CA LYS A 33 -6.69 -6.44 -24.58
C LYS A 33 -7.27 -5.28 -25.39
N ARG A 34 -7.89 -4.31 -24.72
CA ARG A 34 -8.42 -3.06 -25.29
C ARG A 34 -7.57 -1.91 -24.76
N SER A 35 -7.05 -1.08 -25.66
CA SER A 35 -6.26 0.10 -25.28
C SER A 35 -7.11 1.04 -24.43
N LEU A 36 -6.66 1.29 -23.21
CA LEU A 36 -7.17 2.37 -22.36
C LEU A 36 -6.61 3.71 -22.83
N ASN A 37 -7.36 4.78 -22.60
CA ASN A 37 -6.85 6.13 -22.89
C ASN A 37 -5.76 6.50 -21.88
N LEU A 38 -4.78 7.32 -22.31
CA LEU A 38 -3.71 7.78 -21.43
C LEU A 38 -4.25 8.55 -20.21
N GLU A 39 -5.37 9.27 -20.36
CA GLU A 39 -6.07 9.91 -19.24
C GLU A 39 -6.60 8.91 -18.21
N GLU A 40 -7.17 7.78 -18.65
CA GLU A 40 -7.68 6.74 -17.76
C GLU A 40 -6.53 6.07 -17.00
N ILE A 41 -5.43 5.78 -17.69
CA ILE A 41 -4.22 5.20 -17.08
C ILE A 41 -3.63 6.17 -16.04
N ALA A 42 -3.58 7.47 -16.34
CA ALA A 42 -3.11 8.49 -15.40
C ALA A 42 -4.02 8.59 -14.16
N LEU A 43 -5.34 8.50 -14.35
CA LEU A 43 -6.31 8.50 -13.24
C LEU A 43 -6.16 7.24 -12.36
N LEU A 44 -5.98 6.06 -12.96
CA LEU A 44 -5.71 4.82 -12.24
C LEU A 44 -4.40 4.89 -11.44
N ALA A 45 -3.35 5.44 -12.03
CA ALA A 45 -2.06 5.61 -11.37
C ALA A 45 -2.16 6.54 -10.14
N LEU A 46 -2.86 7.67 -10.28
CA LEU A 46 -3.02 8.66 -9.22
C LEU A 46 -3.91 8.15 -8.08
N THR A 47 -5.02 7.48 -8.41
CA THR A 47 -5.90 6.85 -7.41
C THR A 47 -5.20 5.71 -6.67
N ALA A 48 -4.40 4.90 -7.37
CA ALA A 48 -3.60 3.85 -6.76
C ALA A 48 -2.51 4.42 -5.84
N ALA A 49 -1.79 5.46 -6.26
CA ALA A 49 -0.80 6.13 -5.43
C ALA A 49 -1.42 6.68 -4.13
N ALA A 50 -2.61 7.29 -4.20
CA ALA A 50 -3.32 7.75 -3.02
C ALA A 50 -3.74 6.58 -2.10
N THR A 51 -4.21 5.47 -2.69
CA THR A 51 -4.63 4.28 -1.94
C THR A 51 -3.44 3.62 -1.23
N PHE A 52 -2.31 3.44 -1.92
CA PHE A 52 -1.09 2.88 -1.32
C PHE A 52 -0.49 3.81 -0.26
N ALA A 53 -0.54 5.13 -0.47
CA ALA A 53 -0.10 6.09 0.55
C ALA A 53 -0.89 5.97 1.86
N ILE A 54 -2.20 5.79 1.77
CA ILE A 54 -3.06 5.52 2.93
C ILE A 54 -2.67 4.17 3.53
N LEU A 55 -2.64 3.11 2.72
CA LEU A 55 -2.35 1.76 3.18
C LEU A 55 -1.02 1.69 3.94
N ASP A 56 0.05 2.27 3.40
CA ASP A 56 1.38 2.30 4.01
C ASP A 56 1.44 3.07 5.34
N THR A 57 0.58 4.08 5.49
CA THR A 57 0.47 4.83 6.74
C THR A 57 -0.22 4.01 7.84
N TYR A 58 -1.18 3.16 7.46
CA TYR A 58 -2.00 2.38 8.41
C TYR A 58 -1.58 0.91 8.57
N ILE A 59 -0.79 0.34 7.65
CA ILE A 59 -0.24 -1.02 7.76
C ILE A 59 0.50 -1.24 9.08
N PRO A 60 1.33 -0.31 9.61
CA PRO A 60 2.09 -0.56 10.84
C PRO A 60 1.18 -0.83 12.05
N SER A 61 0.07 -0.11 12.18
CA SER A 61 -0.87 -0.29 13.29
C SER A 61 -1.75 -1.53 13.11
N MET A 62 -2.12 -1.89 11.88
CA MET A 62 -2.90 -3.10 11.61
C MET A 62 -2.06 -4.39 11.62
N GLY A 63 -0.77 -4.32 11.25
CA GLY A 63 0.11 -5.47 11.12
C GLY A 63 0.50 -6.14 12.43
N VAL A 64 0.48 -5.41 13.56
CA VAL A 64 0.69 -6.00 14.89
C VAL A 64 -0.51 -6.86 15.28
N SER A 65 -1.72 -6.31 15.23
CA SER A 65 -2.96 -7.03 15.56
C SER A 65 -3.20 -8.22 14.64
N ALA A 66 -2.93 -8.08 13.33
CA ALA A 66 -3.07 -9.17 12.36
C ALA A 66 -2.10 -10.34 12.65
N ARG A 67 -0.82 -10.04 12.95
CA ARG A 67 0.16 -11.07 13.31
C ARG A 67 -0.14 -11.71 14.66
N SER A 68 -0.57 -10.94 15.65
CA SER A 68 -0.97 -11.47 16.96
C SER A 68 -2.22 -12.36 16.84
N GLY A 69 -3.22 -11.95 16.06
CA GLY A 69 -4.42 -12.74 15.80
C GLY A 69 -4.13 -14.04 15.03
N ALA A 70 -3.28 -13.97 13.99
CA ALA A 70 -2.83 -15.15 13.25
C ALA A 70 -1.98 -16.08 14.12
N GLY A 71 -1.06 -15.53 14.93
CA GLY A 71 -0.23 -16.29 15.86
C GLY A 71 -1.05 -16.97 16.95
N PHE A 72 -2.05 -16.28 17.51
CA PHE A 72 -3.02 -16.87 18.42
C PHE A 72 -3.81 -17.99 17.73
N GLY A 73 -4.36 -17.75 16.54
CA GLY A 73 -5.14 -18.76 15.82
C GLY A 73 -4.33 -20.02 15.48
N ILE A 74 -3.07 -19.87 15.06
CA ILE A 74 -2.17 -21.00 14.81
C ILE A 74 -1.85 -21.72 16.12
N GLY A 75 -1.48 -20.99 17.19
CA GLY A 75 -1.15 -21.56 18.49
C GLY A 75 -2.32 -22.29 19.16
N ALA A 76 -3.52 -21.69 19.12
CA ALA A 76 -4.76 -22.24 19.62
C ALA A 76 -5.11 -23.56 18.92
N LYS A 77 -4.99 -23.60 17.58
CA LYS A 77 -5.21 -24.82 16.80
C LYS A 77 -4.19 -25.93 17.12
N LEU A 78 -2.94 -25.59 17.41
CA LEU A 78 -1.88 -26.56 17.74
C LEU A 78 -2.11 -27.26 19.09
N VAL A 79 -2.76 -26.60 20.04
CA VAL A 79 -3.05 -27.16 21.38
C VAL A 79 -4.49 -27.69 21.52
N GLY A 80 -5.27 -27.71 20.44
CA GLY A 80 -6.66 -28.20 20.46
C GLY A 80 -7.63 -27.28 21.19
N TRP A 81 -7.32 -25.99 21.28
CA TRP A 81 -8.22 -24.98 21.82
C TRP A 81 -9.43 -24.83 20.86
N PRO A 82 -10.68 -24.75 21.36
CA PRO A 82 -11.88 -24.62 20.53
C PRO A 82 -11.91 -23.35 19.67
#